data_AF-A0A372ZHW5-F1
#
_entry.id   AF-A0A372ZHW5-F1
#
_cell.length_a   1.000
_cell.length_b   1.000
_cell.length_c   1.000
_cell.angle_alpha   90.00
_cell.angle_beta   90.00
_cell.angle_gamma   90.00
#
_symmetry.space_group_name_H-M   'P 1'
#
loop_
_entity.id
_entity.type
_entity.pdbx_description
1 polymer ?
#
loop_
_entity_poly.entity_id
_entity_poly.type
_entity_poly.pdbx_seq_one_letter_code
_entity_poly.pdbx_strand_id
1 'polypeptide(L)'
;MPFSTIRRATTARTLAGTVLTAALLVPAATACSSTSGATGAGAPTTASAAATAPPAAPATEPPATASAAPTPTGTRGATPPVAAPSGHAATTSATPPKGGQGVRTETLVDGSKAEIHDLGNQHYTAKIVNAGQVLATMETKEHDDGLDANGMFVMLSLDGRIRSWMGGSHQGPGTFKLAGGWTAKVTKVGELRYRAEILGNENAVYGTLEANQHDVGVDANGVSIVLSAGGEISAHE
;
A
#
# COMPACT_ATOMS: atom_id res chain seq x y z
N MET A 1 -50.88 15.56 0.84
CA MET A 1 -49.90 14.53 0.43
C MET A 1 -49.49 13.76 1.69
N PRO A 2 -50.00 12.56 1.95
CA PRO A 2 -49.69 11.79 3.15
C PRO A 2 -48.32 11.09 3.05
N PHE A 3 -47.58 11.10 4.16
CA PHE A 3 -46.31 10.39 4.33
C PHE A 3 -46.55 8.89 4.49
N SER A 4 -46.06 8.07 3.55
CA SER A 4 -46.07 6.61 3.65
C SER A 4 -44.80 6.13 4.37
N THR A 5 -44.95 5.76 5.64
CA THR A 5 -43.97 5.05 6.46
C THR A 5 -43.86 3.59 5.99
N ILE A 6 -42.74 3.21 5.40
CA ILE A 6 -42.44 1.80 5.08
C ILE A 6 -41.62 1.21 6.22
N ARG A 7 -42.26 0.38 7.05
CA ARG A 7 -41.59 -0.50 8.01
C ARG A 7 -40.97 -1.67 7.24
N ARG A 8 -39.65 -1.76 7.19
CA ARG A 8 -38.96 -2.97 6.69
C ARG A 8 -38.90 -4.00 7.81
N ALA A 9 -39.54 -5.14 7.57
CA ALA A 9 -39.48 -6.31 8.43
C ALA A 9 -38.13 -7.03 8.27
N THR A 10 -37.48 -7.28 9.40
CA THR A 10 -36.25 -8.06 9.51
C THR A 10 -36.57 -9.55 9.41
N THR A 11 -36.25 -10.20 8.30
CA THR A 11 -36.35 -11.66 8.18
C THR A 11 -35.02 -12.28 8.59
N ALA A 12 -34.95 -12.76 9.83
CA ALA A 12 -33.90 -13.66 10.29
C ALA A 12 -34.00 -14.97 9.51
N ARG A 13 -32.90 -15.41 8.87
CA ARG A 13 -32.82 -16.71 8.22
C ARG A 13 -31.91 -17.63 9.02
N THR A 14 -32.53 -18.68 9.52
CA THR A 14 -32.05 -19.71 10.43
C THR A 14 -30.86 -20.49 9.87
N LEU A 15 -29.87 -20.75 10.73
CA LEU A 15 -28.74 -21.65 10.51
C LEU A 15 -29.19 -23.11 10.60
N ALA A 16 -28.86 -23.91 9.57
CA ALA A 16 -28.74 -25.37 9.59
C ALA A 16 -27.61 -25.68 8.60
N GLY A 17 -26.52 -26.36 8.93
CA GLY A 17 -26.35 -27.46 9.88
C GLY A 17 -25.97 -28.69 9.07
N THR A 18 -24.72 -28.77 8.62
CA THR A 18 -24.17 -30.00 8.02
C THR A 18 -22.70 -30.14 8.38
N VAL A 19 -22.45 -30.99 9.38
CA VAL A 19 -21.14 -31.49 9.75
C VAL A 19 -20.78 -32.59 8.76
N LEU A 20 -19.73 -32.41 7.97
CA LEU A 20 -19.12 -33.49 7.18
C LEU A 20 -17.78 -33.86 7.83
N THR A 21 -17.81 -34.87 8.68
CA THR A 21 -16.61 -35.55 9.20
C THR A 21 -16.02 -36.44 8.11
N ALA A 22 -14.85 -36.08 7.58
CA ALA A 22 -14.03 -36.96 6.75
C ALA A 22 -12.77 -37.33 7.52
N ALA A 23 -12.67 -38.61 7.88
CA ALA A 23 -11.52 -39.21 8.53
C ALA A 23 -10.43 -39.52 7.49
N LEU A 24 -9.20 -39.06 7.71
CA LEU A 24 -8.02 -39.54 7.00
C LEU A 24 -7.13 -40.32 7.97
N LEU A 25 -7.02 -41.61 7.69
CA LEU A 25 -6.04 -42.55 8.24
C LEU A 25 -4.65 -42.22 7.66
N VAL A 26 -3.65 -42.05 8.51
CA VAL A 26 -2.23 -42.08 8.13
C VAL A 26 -1.56 -43.25 8.85
N PRO A 27 -0.99 -44.24 8.14
CA PRO A 27 -0.22 -45.30 8.76
C PRO A 27 1.17 -44.82 9.20
N ALA A 28 1.55 -45.23 10.41
CA ALA A 28 2.89 -45.09 10.95
C ALA A 28 3.87 -46.01 10.22
N ALA A 29 5.00 -45.46 9.76
CA ALA A 29 6.15 -46.24 9.33
C ALA A 29 7.30 -46.02 10.31
N THR A 30 7.53 -47.04 11.12
CA THR A 30 8.71 -47.24 11.95
C THR A 30 9.87 -47.70 11.06
N ALA A 31 11.02 -47.01 11.12
CA ALA A 31 12.31 -47.60 10.76
C ALA A 31 13.33 -47.22 11.83
N CYS A 32 13.78 -48.23 12.56
CA CYS A 32 14.89 -48.19 13.49
C CYS A 32 16.21 -48.58 12.80
N SER A 33 17.31 -48.08 13.37
CA SER A 33 18.68 -48.63 13.37
C SER A 33 19.53 -48.33 12.11
N SER A 34 20.83 -47.99 12.19
CA SER A 34 21.83 -48.22 13.26
C SER A 34 23.13 -47.41 13.03
N THR A 35 23.73 -46.99 14.15
CA THR A 35 25.18 -47.01 14.51
C THR A 35 26.26 -46.55 13.52
N SER A 36 27.00 -45.50 13.93
CA SER A 36 28.47 -45.44 14.14
C SER A 36 28.83 -44.01 14.58
N GLY A 37 29.59 -43.70 15.62
CA GLY A 37 30.27 -44.44 16.67
C GLY A 37 30.63 -43.45 17.79
N ALA A 38 30.76 -43.94 19.02
CA ALA A 38 31.15 -43.16 20.17
C ALA A 38 32.68 -43.07 20.28
N THR A 39 33.22 -41.90 20.58
CA THR A 39 34.46 -41.76 21.37
C THR A 39 34.59 -40.33 21.91
N GLY A 40 34.93 -40.22 23.19
CA GLY A 40 35.56 -39.01 23.72
C GLY A 40 34.77 -38.27 24.80
N ALA A 41 34.90 -38.74 26.04
CA ALA A 41 34.63 -37.98 27.24
C ALA A 41 35.55 -36.74 27.35
N GLY A 42 35.04 -35.65 27.93
CA GLY A 42 35.86 -34.52 28.35
C GLY A 42 35.08 -33.25 28.60
N ALA A 43 34.48 -33.11 29.78
CA ALA A 43 34.44 -31.79 30.43
C ALA A 43 35.82 -31.58 31.08
N PRO A 44 36.34 -30.34 31.09
CA PRO A 44 36.08 -29.55 32.28
C PRO A 44 35.83 -28.04 32.03
N THR A 45 35.35 -27.49 33.12
CA THR A 45 35.11 -26.12 33.55
C THR A 45 36.19 -25.07 33.26
N THR A 46 35.72 -23.81 33.28
CA THR A 46 36.31 -22.57 33.88
C THR A 46 36.51 -21.39 32.93
N ALA A 47 36.22 -20.23 33.53
CA ALA A 47 36.06 -18.90 32.97
C ALA A 47 37.37 -18.16 32.67
N SER A 48 37.29 -17.16 31.79
CA SER A 48 38.02 -15.87 31.90
C SER A 48 37.43 -14.92 30.86
N ALA A 49 36.78 -13.83 31.25
CA ALA A 49 37.36 -12.60 31.79
C ALA A 49 37.87 -11.66 30.69
N ALA A 50 37.14 -10.54 30.57
CA ALA A 50 37.54 -9.17 30.24
C ALA A 50 38.88 -8.89 29.53
N ALA A 51 38.78 -8.11 28.45
CA ALA A 51 39.75 -7.07 28.08
C ALA A 51 38.95 -5.89 27.47
N THR A 52 38.79 -4.76 28.16
CA THR A 52 39.69 -3.59 28.25
C THR A 52 39.67 -2.67 27.02
N ALA A 53 38.80 -1.65 27.11
CA ALA A 53 39.01 -0.20 26.87
C ALA A 53 39.51 0.38 25.51
N PRO A 54 39.19 1.66 25.21
CA PRO A 54 39.12 2.24 23.86
C PRO A 54 40.29 3.17 23.49
N PRO A 55 40.38 3.56 22.21
CA PRO A 55 40.77 4.93 21.84
C PRO A 55 39.89 5.46 20.69
N ALA A 56 39.73 6.73 20.33
CA ALA A 56 40.07 8.05 20.86
C ALA A 56 39.27 9.04 19.99
N ALA A 57 38.73 10.12 20.58
CA ALA A 57 38.46 11.37 19.86
C ALA A 57 39.72 12.24 19.96
N PRO A 58 40.11 13.02 18.93
CA PRO A 58 39.59 14.38 18.68
C PRO A 58 39.42 14.64 17.15
N ALA A 59 38.84 15.72 16.61
CA ALA A 59 39.02 17.12 16.95
C ALA A 59 37.87 18.00 16.42
N THR A 60 37.65 19.07 17.16
CA THR A 60 36.88 20.27 16.82
C THR A 60 37.68 21.13 15.83
N GLU A 61 37.05 21.60 14.76
CA GLU A 61 37.47 22.84 14.08
C GLU A 61 36.29 23.84 13.99
N PRO A 62 36.54 25.14 14.28
CA PRO A 62 35.54 26.22 14.33
C PRO A 62 35.20 26.82 12.94
N PRO A 63 34.16 27.69 12.84
CA PRO A 63 33.53 28.05 11.58
C PRO A 63 34.26 29.19 10.86
N ALA A 64 34.32 29.13 9.53
CA ALA A 64 34.68 30.27 8.70
C ALA A 64 33.42 31.01 8.25
N THR A 65 33.23 32.22 8.79
CA THR A 65 32.28 33.21 8.33
C THR A 65 32.88 34.10 7.23
N ALA A 66 31.97 34.54 6.35
CA ALA A 66 31.89 35.87 5.73
C ALA A 66 32.24 36.04 4.25
N SER A 67 31.32 36.81 3.63
CA SER A 67 31.47 37.73 2.49
C SER A 67 31.60 37.11 1.10
N ALA A 68 30.89 37.57 0.06
CA ALA A 68 30.07 38.76 -0.09
C ALA A 68 29.08 38.58 -1.27
N ALA A 69 27.94 39.25 -1.16
CA ALA A 69 27.07 39.55 -2.30
C ALA A 69 27.79 40.45 -3.33
N PRO A 70 27.33 40.43 -4.58
CA PRO A 70 26.93 41.71 -5.16
C PRO A 70 25.58 41.65 -5.87
N THR A 71 24.80 42.70 -5.64
CA THR A 71 23.62 43.09 -6.41
C THR A 71 23.87 44.53 -6.93
N PRO A 72 23.03 45.08 -7.82
CA PRO A 72 23.00 44.91 -9.26
C PRO A 72 23.48 46.18 -10.00
N THR A 73 23.81 46.09 -11.28
CA THR A 73 23.83 47.27 -12.17
C THR A 73 22.78 47.07 -13.24
N GLY A 74 21.72 47.88 -13.20
CA GLY A 74 20.70 47.91 -14.24
C GLY A 74 21.17 48.70 -15.46
N THR A 75 20.69 48.35 -16.64
CA THR A 75 20.38 49.33 -17.69
C THR A 75 19.21 48.85 -18.52
N ARG A 76 18.25 49.76 -18.67
CA ARG A 76 16.97 49.72 -19.37
C ARG A 76 17.19 49.85 -20.89
N GLY A 77 16.41 49.14 -21.70
CA GLY A 77 16.32 49.42 -23.14
C GLY A 77 15.35 48.55 -23.96
N ALA A 78 14.09 48.99 -24.04
CA ALA A 78 13.15 48.93 -25.18
C ALA A 78 12.64 47.58 -25.77
N THR A 79 11.32 47.38 -25.62
CA THR A 79 10.32 46.57 -26.38
C THR A 79 9.96 47.24 -27.74
N PRO A 80 9.06 46.73 -28.66
CA PRO A 80 8.17 45.53 -28.71
C PRO A 80 8.10 44.85 -30.14
N PRO A 81 7.02 44.14 -30.59
CA PRO A 81 6.13 43.10 -30.01
C PRO A 81 6.15 41.78 -30.85
N VAL A 82 5.49 40.70 -30.40
CA VAL A 82 4.57 39.84 -31.19
C VAL A 82 4.18 38.55 -30.43
N ALA A 83 2.87 38.25 -30.52
CA ALA A 83 2.15 37.00 -30.24
C ALA A 83 1.90 36.56 -28.78
N ALA A 84 0.68 36.83 -28.33
CA ALA A 84 -0.01 36.02 -27.32
C ALA A 84 -0.16 34.56 -27.83
N PRO A 85 -0.30 33.60 -26.90
CA PRO A 85 -1.66 33.12 -26.69
C PRO A 85 -2.08 33.09 -25.23
N SER A 86 -3.30 33.56 -25.04
CA SER A 86 -4.19 33.30 -23.93
C SER A 86 -4.33 31.80 -23.68
N GLY A 87 -4.38 31.41 -22.41
CA GLY A 87 -4.77 30.07 -22.02
C GLY A 87 -4.48 29.81 -20.55
N HIS A 88 -5.25 30.44 -19.67
CA HIS A 88 -5.42 29.91 -18.32
C HIS A 88 -5.99 28.50 -18.51
N ALA A 89 -5.17 27.47 -18.31
CA ALA A 89 -5.64 26.11 -18.20
C ALA A 89 -6.47 26.05 -16.91
N ALA A 90 -7.76 26.33 -17.05
CA ALA A 90 -8.74 25.99 -16.04
C ALA A 90 -8.57 24.49 -15.77
N THR A 91 -8.12 24.17 -14.57
CA THR A 91 -8.35 22.86 -13.96
C THR A 91 -9.86 22.71 -13.79
N THR A 92 -10.54 22.32 -14.87
CA THR A 92 -11.86 21.75 -14.77
C THR A 92 -11.70 20.41 -14.08
N SER A 93 -12.08 20.35 -12.80
CA SER A 93 -12.45 19.12 -12.13
C SER A 93 -13.50 18.43 -13.00
N ALA A 94 -13.06 17.47 -13.81
CA ALA A 94 -13.95 16.70 -14.65
C ALA A 94 -14.80 15.82 -13.73
N THR A 95 -16.11 16.08 -13.73
CA THR A 95 -17.11 15.16 -13.19
C THR A 95 -16.95 13.81 -13.89
N PRO A 96 -16.95 12.67 -13.17
CA PRO A 96 -16.83 11.36 -13.80
C PRO A 96 -17.95 11.18 -14.83
N PRO A 97 -17.66 10.78 -16.08
CA PRO A 97 -18.69 10.48 -17.05
C PRO A 97 -19.53 9.31 -16.56
N LYS A 98 -20.85 9.52 -16.53
CA LYS A 98 -21.83 8.50 -16.19
C LYS A 98 -22.00 7.56 -17.38
N GLY A 99 -21.47 6.34 -17.25
CA GLY A 99 -21.85 5.16 -18.03
C GLY A 99 -21.62 5.30 -19.53
N GLY A 100 -20.36 5.20 -19.94
CA GLY A 100 -19.97 4.94 -21.32
C GLY A 100 -18.77 4.01 -21.31
N GLN A 101 -18.79 2.96 -22.14
CA GLN A 101 -17.65 2.06 -22.37
C GLN A 101 -16.50 2.88 -22.97
N GLY A 102 -15.76 3.55 -22.11
CA GLY A 102 -14.65 4.42 -22.45
C GLY A 102 -13.36 3.85 -21.87
N VAL A 103 -12.30 3.95 -22.66
CA VAL A 103 -10.94 3.73 -22.17
C VAL A 103 -10.38 5.08 -21.78
N ARG A 104 -9.99 5.23 -20.51
CA ARG A 104 -9.21 6.36 -20.03
C ARG A 104 -7.78 5.89 -19.82
N THR A 105 -6.81 6.67 -20.27
CA THR A 105 -5.40 6.38 -20.01
C THR A 105 -4.84 7.41 -19.04
N GLU A 106 -4.22 6.94 -17.96
CA GLU A 106 -3.53 7.79 -16.98
C GLU A 106 -2.06 7.40 -16.90
N THR A 107 -1.19 8.36 -16.58
CA THR A 107 0.24 8.09 -16.39
C THR A 107 0.50 7.85 -14.91
N LEU A 108 1.15 6.73 -14.58
CA LEU A 108 1.55 6.41 -13.21
C LEU A 108 2.86 7.10 -12.85
N VAL A 109 3.21 7.09 -11.56
CA VAL A 109 4.38 7.77 -11.01
C VAL A 109 5.72 7.28 -11.61
N ASP A 110 5.78 6.04 -12.09
CA ASP A 110 6.94 5.45 -12.76
C ASP A 110 6.99 5.75 -14.27
N GLY A 111 6.00 6.47 -14.80
CA GLY A 111 5.86 6.78 -16.22
C GLY A 111 5.09 5.74 -17.06
N SER A 112 4.75 4.59 -16.48
CA SER A 112 3.87 3.59 -17.11
C SER A 112 2.45 4.15 -17.33
N LYS A 113 1.65 3.45 -18.11
CA LYS A 113 0.28 3.84 -18.43
C LYS A 113 -0.71 2.89 -17.77
N ALA A 114 -1.72 3.43 -17.10
CA ALA A 114 -2.89 2.66 -16.72
C ALA A 114 -4.02 2.90 -17.73
N GLU A 115 -4.43 1.83 -18.42
CA GLU A 115 -5.59 1.81 -19.31
C GLU A 115 -6.80 1.34 -18.51
N ILE A 116 -7.68 2.28 -18.15
CA ILE A 116 -8.85 2.08 -17.30
C ILE A 116 -10.07 1.93 -18.19
N HIS A 117 -10.76 0.80 -18.04
CA HIS A 117 -11.98 0.46 -18.75
C HIS A 117 -13.16 0.50 -17.78
N ASP A 118 -14.20 1.26 -18.14
CA ASP A 118 -15.49 1.23 -17.44
C ASP A 118 -16.32 0.05 -17.95
N LEU A 119 -16.59 -0.91 -17.05
CA LEU A 119 -17.44 -2.08 -17.30
C LEU A 119 -18.87 -1.88 -16.77
N GLY A 120 -19.17 -0.71 -16.17
CA GLY A 120 -20.45 -0.34 -15.59
C GLY A 120 -20.63 -0.79 -14.14
N ASN A 121 -21.61 -0.23 -13.44
CA ASN A 121 -21.97 -0.63 -12.06
C ASN A 121 -20.80 -0.59 -11.04
N GLN A 122 -19.92 0.41 -11.14
CA GLN A 122 -18.70 0.54 -10.30
C GLN A 122 -17.66 -0.57 -10.54
N HIS A 123 -17.78 -1.28 -11.67
CA HIS A 123 -16.81 -2.27 -12.11
C HIS A 123 -15.87 -1.62 -13.12
N TYR A 124 -14.60 -1.52 -12.75
CA TYR A 124 -13.53 -1.00 -13.57
C TYR A 124 -12.44 -2.04 -13.69
N THR A 125 -11.77 -2.07 -14.84
CA THR A 125 -10.51 -2.82 -15.01
C THR A 125 -9.42 -1.85 -15.41
N ALA A 126 -8.28 -1.88 -14.73
CA ALA A 126 -7.10 -1.11 -15.13
C ALA A 126 -5.98 -2.05 -15.54
N LYS A 127 -5.50 -1.91 -16.78
CA LYS A 127 -4.28 -2.58 -17.23
C LYS A 127 -3.10 -1.64 -17.06
N ILE A 128 -2.09 -2.04 -16.33
CA ILE A 128 -0.83 -1.29 -16.24
C ILE A 128 0.07 -1.75 -17.37
N VAL A 129 0.44 -0.83 -18.25
CA VAL A 129 1.19 -1.06 -19.48
C VAL A 129 2.47 -0.25 -19.47
N ASN A 130 3.59 -0.91 -19.77
CA ASN A 130 4.88 -0.26 -20.00
C ASN A 130 5.49 -0.79 -21.30
N ALA A 131 5.93 0.10 -22.19
CA ALA A 131 6.50 -0.26 -23.50
C ALA A 131 5.65 -1.27 -24.32
N GLY A 132 4.32 -1.18 -24.21
CA GLY A 132 3.38 -2.08 -24.90
C GLY A 132 3.16 -3.44 -24.23
N GLN A 133 3.79 -3.71 -23.08
CA GLN A 133 3.59 -4.92 -22.28
C GLN A 133 2.66 -4.65 -21.10
N VAL A 134 1.68 -5.53 -20.88
CA VAL A 134 0.83 -5.49 -19.67
C VAL A 134 1.61 -6.09 -18.51
N LEU A 135 1.88 -5.27 -17.49
CA LEU A 135 2.59 -5.65 -16.27
C LEU A 135 1.64 -6.20 -15.21
N ALA A 136 0.45 -5.62 -15.10
CA ALA A 136 -0.57 -6.01 -14.12
C ALA A 136 -1.98 -5.68 -14.64
N THR A 137 -2.98 -6.32 -14.05
CA THR A 137 -4.39 -6.00 -14.25
C THR A 137 -5.06 -5.89 -12.89
N MET A 138 -5.70 -4.76 -12.64
CA MET A 138 -6.47 -4.45 -11.44
C MET A 138 -7.96 -4.44 -11.79
N GLU A 139 -8.82 -4.80 -10.85
CA GLU A 139 -10.26 -4.90 -11.09
C GLU A 139 -11.08 -4.56 -9.84
N THR A 140 -11.99 -3.60 -9.96
CA THR A 140 -12.93 -3.30 -8.87
C THR A 140 -14.12 -4.25 -8.93
N LYS A 141 -14.26 -5.13 -7.94
CA LYS A 141 -15.41 -6.05 -7.81
C LYS A 141 -16.17 -5.75 -6.52
N GLU A 142 -17.01 -4.71 -6.56
CA GLU A 142 -17.76 -4.19 -5.39
C GLU A 142 -16.88 -3.56 -4.28
N HIS A 143 -15.56 -3.62 -4.42
CA HIS A 143 -14.57 -2.95 -3.57
C HIS A 143 -13.47 -2.27 -4.41
N ASP A 144 -12.73 -1.35 -3.79
CA ASP A 144 -11.50 -0.78 -4.36
C ASP A 144 -10.44 -1.87 -4.53
N ASP A 145 -9.51 -1.68 -5.45
CA ASP A 145 -8.39 -2.60 -5.68
C ASP A 145 -7.05 -1.91 -5.42
N GLY A 146 -6.06 -2.70 -4.99
CA GLY A 146 -4.74 -2.23 -4.61
C GLY A 146 -3.65 -3.10 -5.19
N LEU A 147 -2.51 -2.50 -5.49
CA LEU A 147 -1.35 -3.19 -6.03
C LEU A 147 -0.07 -2.61 -5.42
N ASP A 148 0.79 -3.49 -4.94
CA ASP A 148 2.19 -3.19 -4.67
C ASP A 148 3.05 -3.78 -5.80
N ALA A 149 3.60 -2.89 -6.62
CA ALA A 149 4.45 -3.22 -7.74
C ALA A 149 5.92 -2.91 -7.42
N ASN A 150 6.46 -3.58 -6.40
CA ASN A 150 7.84 -3.42 -5.90
C ASN A 150 8.11 -2.02 -5.30
N GLY A 151 7.28 -1.61 -4.35
CA GLY A 151 7.41 -0.31 -3.66
C GLY A 151 6.80 0.87 -4.43
N MET A 152 6.22 0.60 -5.60
CA MET A 152 5.22 1.45 -6.25
C MET A 152 3.83 0.96 -5.86
N PHE A 153 3.06 1.80 -5.21
CA PHE A 153 1.69 1.47 -4.82
C PHE A 153 0.72 2.08 -5.82
N VAL A 154 -0.30 1.31 -6.18
CA VAL A 154 -1.38 1.75 -7.07
C VAL A 154 -2.71 1.39 -6.44
N MET A 155 -3.66 2.32 -6.48
CA MET A 155 -5.03 2.09 -6.04
C MET A 155 -5.98 2.41 -7.20
N LEU A 156 -6.91 1.49 -7.47
CA LEU A 156 -8.04 1.69 -8.38
C LEU A 156 -9.32 1.72 -7.54
N SER A 157 -9.96 2.88 -7.45
CA SER A 157 -11.18 3.04 -6.66
C SER A 157 -12.44 2.65 -7.44
N LEU A 158 -13.52 2.36 -6.71
CA LEU A 158 -14.86 2.02 -7.24
C LEU A 158 -15.50 3.09 -8.14
N ASP A 159 -14.98 4.32 -8.13
CA ASP A 159 -15.40 5.40 -9.03
C ASP A 159 -14.51 5.53 -10.28
N GLY A 160 -13.56 4.60 -10.46
CA GLY A 160 -12.67 4.52 -11.61
C GLY A 160 -11.48 5.47 -11.55
N ARG A 161 -11.19 6.10 -10.41
CA ARG A 161 -9.95 6.88 -10.24
C ARG A 161 -8.77 5.93 -9.98
N ILE A 162 -7.63 6.25 -10.58
CA ILE A 162 -6.36 5.61 -10.26
C ILE A 162 -5.45 6.58 -9.52
N ARG A 163 -4.78 6.09 -8.48
CA ARG A 163 -3.73 6.81 -7.76
C ARG A 163 -2.49 5.94 -7.74
N SER A 164 -1.32 6.55 -7.93
CA SER A 164 -0.04 5.86 -7.78
C SER A 164 0.95 6.71 -7.02
N TRP A 165 1.79 6.07 -6.20
CA TRP A 165 2.81 6.73 -5.40
C TRP A 165 3.98 5.79 -5.10
N MET A 166 5.08 6.37 -4.62
CA MET A 166 6.29 5.65 -4.23
C MET A 166 6.56 5.86 -2.74
N GLY A 167 7.03 4.82 -2.07
CA GLY A 167 7.51 4.90 -0.68
C GLY A 167 6.39 5.09 0.36
N GLY A 168 6.77 5.55 1.55
CA GLY A 168 5.86 5.70 2.70
C GLY A 168 5.39 4.36 3.29
N SER A 169 6.08 3.27 2.97
CA SER A 169 5.66 1.93 3.35
C SER A 169 6.24 1.46 4.67
N HIS A 170 5.52 0.53 5.29
CA HIS A 170 5.93 -0.19 6.49
C HIS A 170 5.85 -1.69 6.24
N GLN A 171 6.87 -2.42 6.70
CA GLN A 171 6.98 -3.85 6.46
C GLN A 171 6.58 -4.68 7.69
N GLY A 172 5.75 -5.69 7.46
CA GLY A 172 5.43 -6.75 8.40
C GLY A 172 4.39 -6.37 9.47
N PRO A 173 4.16 -7.26 10.45
CA PRO A 173 3.21 -7.00 11.54
C PRO A 173 3.65 -5.84 12.42
N GLY A 174 2.69 -5.03 12.87
CA GLY A 174 2.98 -3.87 13.71
C GLY A 174 1.83 -2.89 13.76
N THR A 175 2.05 -1.76 14.41
CA THR A 175 1.13 -0.62 14.39
C THR A 175 1.87 0.58 13.84
N PHE A 176 1.37 1.14 12.74
CA PHE A 176 2.06 2.15 11.95
C PHE A 176 1.19 3.39 11.80
N LYS A 177 1.83 4.56 11.82
CA LYS A 177 1.19 5.82 11.44
C LYS A 177 1.26 5.94 9.93
N LEU A 178 0.11 6.23 9.31
CA LEU A 178 -0.05 6.37 7.87
C LEU A 178 -0.33 7.85 7.53
N ALA A 179 -0.26 8.18 6.25
CA ALA A 179 -0.66 9.49 5.73
C ALA A 179 -2.10 9.86 6.14
N GLY A 180 -2.42 11.17 6.16
CA GLY A 180 -3.72 11.67 6.58
C GLY A 180 -4.11 11.41 8.03
N GLY A 181 -3.14 11.11 8.90
CA GLY A 181 -3.36 10.88 10.33
C GLY A 181 -3.92 9.50 10.68
N TRP A 182 -4.08 8.62 9.69
CA TRP A 182 -4.53 7.25 9.91
C TRP A 182 -3.50 6.44 10.69
N THR A 183 -3.96 5.39 11.36
CA THR A 183 -3.11 4.36 11.95
C THR A 183 -3.53 3.02 11.38
N ALA A 184 -2.58 2.14 11.09
CA ALA A 184 -2.89 0.77 10.71
C ALA A 184 -2.27 -0.21 11.68
N LYS A 185 -3.05 -1.18 12.14
CA LYS A 185 -2.57 -2.33 12.90
C LYS A 185 -2.54 -3.54 11.99
N VAL A 186 -1.33 -3.90 11.56
CA VAL A 186 -1.07 -5.01 10.64
C VAL A 186 -0.77 -6.27 11.45
N THR A 187 -1.42 -7.36 11.07
CA THR A 187 -1.23 -8.70 11.63
C THR A 187 -0.95 -9.68 10.52
N LYS A 188 0.01 -10.60 10.73
CA LYS A 188 0.21 -11.74 9.82
C LYS A 188 -0.75 -12.85 10.22
N VAL A 189 -1.56 -13.31 9.26
CA VAL A 189 -2.60 -14.33 9.47
C VAL A 189 -2.38 -15.58 8.61
N GLY A 190 -1.30 -15.60 7.84
CA GLY A 190 -0.83 -16.72 7.02
C GLY A 190 0.48 -16.35 6.32
N GLU A 191 1.06 -17.26 5.53
CA GLU A 191 2.38 -17.03 4.90
C GLU A 191 2.38 -15.83 3.94
N LEU A 192 1.38 -15.76 3.07
CA LEU A 192 1.07 -14.62 2.17
C LEU A 192 -0.29 -14.01 2.52
N ARG A 193 -0.60 -13.94 3.81
CA ARG A 193 -1.84 -13.35 4.29
C ARG A 193 -1.61 -12.39 5.43
N TYR A 194 -2.04 -11.15 5.21
CA TYR A 194 -1.96 -10.08 6.19
C TYR A 194 -3.31 -9.41 6.32
N ARG A 195 -3.60 -8.94 7.54
CA ARG A 195 -4.79 -8.14 7.83
C ARG A 195 -4.37 -6.85 8.47
N ALA A 196 -4.87 -5.73 7.95
CA ALA A 196 -4.72 -4.42 8.54
C ALA A 196 -6.07 -3.90 9.04
N GLU A 197 -6.15 -3.60 10.34
CA GLU A 197 -7.22 -2.77 10.88
C GLU A 197 -6.83 -1.30 10.64
N ILE A 198 -7.66 -0.53 9.94
CA ILE A 198 -7.44 0.90 9.71
C ILE A 198 -8.17 1.66 10.80
N LEU A 199 -7.40 2.34 11.64
CA LEU A 199 -7.86 3.07 12.81
C LEU A 199 -7.84 4.58 12.53
N GLY A 200 -8.99 5.21 12.75
CA GLY A 200 -9.14 6.66 12.67
C GLY A 200 -9.01 7.28 14.06
N ASN A 201 -9.75 8.37 14.28
CA ASN A 201 -9.76 9.08 15.56
C ASN A 201 -10.13 8.14 16.72
N GLU A 202 -9.53 8.39 17.90
CA GLU A 202 -9.78 7.65 19.14
C GLU A 202 -9.48 6.14 19.09
N ASN A 203 -8.71 5.67 18.09
CA ASN A 203 -8.41 4.27 17.83
C ASN A 203 -9.65 3.41 17.47
N ALA A 204 -10.72 4.02 16.97
CA ALA A 204 -11.84 3.28 16.41
C ALA A 204 -11.43 2.63 15.08
N VAL A 205 -11.84 1.38 14.85
CA VAL A 205 -11.62 0.69 13.58
C VAL A 205 -12.65 1.17 12.55
N TYR A 206 -12.16 1.77 11.47
CA TYR A 206 -12.98 2.27 10.35
C TYR A 206 -13.11 1.26 9.23
N GLY A 207 -12.09 0.43 9.04
CA GLY A 207 -12.05 -0.56 7.96
C GLY A 207 -11.08 -1.68 8.28
N THR A 208 -11.20 -2.77 7.54
CA THR A 208 -10.26 -3.89 7.58
C THR A 208 -9.88 -4.25 6.17
N LEU A 209 -8.57 -4.25 5.89
CA LEU A 209 -8.00 -4.79 4.67
C LEU A 209 -7.50 -6.20 4.96
N GLU A 210 -7.83 -7.15 4.09
CA GLU A 210 -7.32 -8.52 4.17
C GLU A 210 -6.63 -8.89 2.86
N ALA A 211 -5.31 -8.75 2.84
CA ALA A 211 -4.48 -9.23 1.74
C ALA A 211 -4.35 -10.75 1.88
N ASN A 212 -4.90 -11.49 0.92
CA ASN A 212 -4.90 -12.96 0.92
C ASN A 212 -4.42 -13.45 -0.44
N GLN A 213 -3.12 -13.70 -0.56
CA GLN A 213 -2.44 -14.05 -1.83
C GLN A 213 -2.51 -12.96 -2.92
N HIS A 214 -3.32 -11.92 -2.71
CA HIS A 214 -3.47 -10.74 -3.52
C HIS A 214 -3.39 -9.50 -2.63
N ASP A 215 -2.85 -8.44 -3.21
CA ASP A 215 -2.83 -7.12 -2.60
C ASP A 215 -4.26 -6.56 -2.56
N VAL A 216 -4.48 -5.59 -1.68
CA VAL A 216 -5.79 -4.95 -1.50
C VAL A 216 -5.62 -3.46 -1.22
N GLY A 217 -6.61 -2.67 -1.63
CA GLY A 217 -6.63 -1.23 -1.45
C GLY A 217 -7.92 -0.74 -0.81
N VAL A 218 -7.87 0.47 -0.24
CA VAL A 218 -9.06 1.21 0.19
C VAL A 218 -8.82 2.72 0.09
N ASP A 219 -9.82 3.47 -0.34
CA ASP A 219 -9.88 4.92 -0.13
C ASP A 219 -10.49 5.22 1.25
N ALA A 220 -9.69 5.74 2.16
CA ALA A 220 -10.08 6.14 3.51
C ALA A 220 -10.22 7.67 3.59
N ASN A 221 -11.38 8.18 3.16
CA ASN A 221 -11.70 9.62 3.14
C ASN A 221 -10.66 10.46 2.36
N GLY A 222 -10.32 10.01 1.15
CA GLY A 222 -9.34 10.67 0.29
C GLY A 222 -7.90 10.24 0.53
N VAL A 223 -7.64 9.32 1.46
CA VAL A 223 -6.33 8.69 1.64
C VAL A 223 -6.36 7.30 1.02
N SER A 224 -5.57 7.10 -0.02
CA SER A 224 -5.37 5.79 -0.64
C SER A 224 -4.48 4.95 0.27
N ILE A 225 -4.91 3.75 0.65
CA ILE A 225 -4.13 2.82 1.47
C ILE A 225 -4.06 1.49 0.74
N VAL A 226 -2.85 0.91 0.61
CA VAL A 226 -2.63 -0.42 0.00
C VAL A 226 -1.92 -1.30 1.00
N LEU A 227 -2.39 -2.55 1.14
CA LEU A 227 -1.75 -3.62 1.88
C LEU A 227 -1.40 -4.75 0.90
N SER A 228 -0.12 -5.10 0.82
CA SER A 228 0.34 -6.19 -0.02
C SER A 228 0.24 -7.55 0.66
N ALA A 229 0.14 -8.62 -0.13
CA ALA A 229 0.20 -10.00 0.35
C ALA A 229 1.56 -10.33 0.99
N GLY A 230 2.60 -9.56 0.68
CA GLY A 230 3.93 -9.60 1.31
C GLY A 230 3.98 -8.96 2.70
N GLY A 231 2.92 -8.24 3.10
CA GLY A 231 2.84 -7.57 4.39
C GLY A 231 3.42 -6.15 4.38
N GLU A 232 3.55 -5.54 3.22
CA GLU A 232 3.91 -4.13 3.07
C GLU A 232 2.62 -3.29 3.08
N ILE A 233 2.59 -2.20 3.85
CA ILE A 233 1.46 -1.27 3.88
C ILE A 233 1.94 0.15 3.60
N SER A 234 1.26 0.87 2.72
CA SER A 234 1.56 2.27 2.40
C SER A 234 0.28 3.09 2.20
N ALA A 235 0.39 4.40 2.38
CA ALA A 235 -0.72 5.32 2.22
C ALA A 235 -0.33 6.67 1.61
N HIS A 236 -1.23 7.29 0.86
CA HIS A 236 -1.03 8.59 0.20
C HIS A 236 -2.34 9.38 0.03
N GLU A 237 -2.29 10.71 0.14
CA GLU A 237 -3.41 11.66 -0.07
C GLU A 237 -3.60 12.07 -1.54
#